data_AF-A0A0E0BYJ8-F1
#
_entry.id   AF-A0A0E0BYJ8-F1
#
_cell.length_a   1.000
_cell.length_b   1.000
_cell.length_c   1.000
_cell.angle_alpha   90.00
_cell.angle_beta   90.00
_cell.angle_gamma   90.00
#
_symmetry.space_group_name_H-M   'P 1'
#
loop_
_entity.id
_entity.type
_entity.pdbx_description
1 polymer ?
#
loop_
_entity_poly.entity_id
_entity_poly.type
_entity_poly.pdbx_seq_one_letter_code
_entity_poly.pdbx_strand_id
1 'polypeptide(L)'
;MQAVAAAAGMMRRGSLTIDPAGEEEAPAEKVGRLVRESPVVVFARRGCYMAHVMRRLLAAVGAHATVIELEGAAEEEEAEAALGGGAALPALFVGGDPVGGLEGLMGLHLSGRLVPRLREVGALCA
;
A
#
# COMPACT_ATOMS: atom_id res chain seq x y z
N MET A 1 -25.68 -1.15 16.49
CA MET A 1 -24.97 -0.48 15.38
C MET A 1 -24.05 -1.49 14.70
N GLN A 2 -24.60 -2.24 13.75
CA GLN A 2 -23.83 -3.12 12.87
C GLN A 2 -23.03 -2.23 11.90
N ALA A 3 -21.76 -2.56 11.66
CA ALA A 3 -21.02 -2.07 10.52
C ALA A 3 -20.44 -3.29 9.78
N VAL A 4 -20.76 -3.34 8.50
CA VAL A 4 -20.72 -4.49 7.60
C VAL A 4 -19.31 -4.69 7.05
N ALA A 5 -18.91 -5.96 6.95
CA ALA A 5 -17.68 -6.40 6.30
C ALA A 5 -17.70 -6.19 4.78
N ALA A 6 -16.53 -5.97 4.18
CA ALA A 6 -16.27 -6.34 2.80
C ALA A 6 -15.19 -7.43 2.80
N ALA A 7 -15.61 -8.65 2.48
CA ALA A 7 -14.74 -9.79 2.20
C ALA A 7 -14.62 -9.96 0.68
N ALA A 8 -13.42 -10.29 0.21
CA ALA A 8 -13.24 -11.13 -0.97
C ALA A 8 -12.45 -12.37 -0.51
N GLY A 9 -12.95 -13.54 -0.87
CA GLY A 9 -12.78 -14.79 -0.12
C GLY A 9 -11.44 -15.54 -0.27
N MET A 10 -11.02 -16.05 0.88
CA MET A 10 -10.63 -17.45 1.16
C MET A 10 -9.50 -18.12 0.36
N MET A 11 -8.31 -18.17 0.98
CA MET A 11 -7.60 -19.44 1.13
C MET A 11 -7.26 -19.66 2.61
N ARG A 12 -8.09 -20.44 3.30
CA ARG A 12 -7.71 -21.14 4.53
C ARG A 12 -7.76 -22.63 4.27
N ARG A 13 -6.58 -23.23 4.08
CA ARG A 13 -6.32 -24.64 4.40
C ARG A 13 -4.82 -24.84 4.61
N GLY A 14 -4.48 -25.36 5.79
CA GLY A 14 -3.34 -26.25 5.98
C GLY A 14 -2.06 -25.61 6.50
N SER A 15 -1.87 -25.76 7.81
CA SER A 15 -0.58 -25.95 8.49
C SER A 15 0.61 -26.25 7.56
N LEU A 16 1.57 -25.33 7.51
CA LEU A 16 2.98 -25.70 7.46
C LEU A 16 3.59 -25.29 8.79
N THR A 17 3.93 -26.32 9.55
CA THR A 17 4.57 -26.26 10.85
C THR A 17 5.92 -25.53 10.77
N ILE A 18 6.22 -24.88 11.90
CA ILE A 18 7.52 -24.47 12.44
C ILE A 18 8.39 -23.55 11.58
N ASP A 19 8.37 -22.26 11.94
CA ASP A 19 9.61 -21.67 12.44
C ASP A 19 9.38 -21.19 13.89
N PRO A 20 10.28 -21.54 14.82
CA PRO A 20 10.18 -21.14 16.22
C PRO A 20 10.76 -19.73 16.41
N ALA A 21 10.22 -19.04 17.41
CA ALA A 21 10.74 -17.79 17.98
C ALA A 21 10.52 -16.53 17.14
N GLY A 22 10.11 -15.47 17.84
CA GLY A 22 9.90 -14.16 17.26
C GLY A 22 11.23 -13.56 16.81
N GLU A 23 11.42 -13.47 15.51
CA GLU A 23 12.22 -12.42 14.94
C GLU A 23 11.29 -11.20 14.83
N GLU A 24 11.57 -10.16 15.61
CA GLU A 24 11.05 -8.82 15.30
C GLU A 24 11.63 -8.45 13.93
N GLU A 25 10.91 -8.79 12.86
CA GLU A 25 11.25 -8.37 11.51
C GLU A 25 11.41 -6.86 11.51
N ALA A 26 12.59 -6.39 11.07
CA ALA A 26 12.89 -4.97 11.12
C ALA A 26 11.83 -4.19 10.30
N PRO A 27 11.34 -3.04 10.77
CA PRO A 27 10.30 -2.28 10.08
C PRO A 27 10.61 -2.01 8.60
N ALA A 28 11.89 -1.78 8.29
CA ALA A 28 12.36 -1.59 6.92
C ALA A 28 12.24 -2.84 6.04
N GLU A 29 12.50 -4.03 6.58
CA GLU A 29 12.32 -5.29 5.85
C GLU A 29 10.84 -5.54 5.57
N LYS A 30 9.98 -5.29 6.57
CA LYS A 30 8.53 -5.39 6.43
C LYS A 30 7.99 -4.44 5.35
N VAL A 31 8.40 -3.18 5.36
CA VAL A 31 8.04 -2.19 4.33
C VAL A 31 8.52 -2.64 2.95
N GLY A 32 9.80 -3.05 2.84
CA GLY A 32 10.38 -3.53 1.58
C GLY A 32 9.67 -4.76 1.01
N ARG A 33 9.27 -5.70 1.87
CA ARG A 33 8.47 -6.88 1.49
C ARG A 33 7.10 -6.47 0.97
N LEU A 34 6.37 -5.62 1.70
CA LEU A 34 5.04 -5.16 1.30
C LEU A 34 5.04 -4.43 -0.05
N VAL A 35 6.09 -3.63 -0.32
CA VAL A 35 6.31 -2.96 -1.61
C VAL A 35 6.58 -3.95 -2.74
N ARG A 36 7.28 -5.05 -2.48
CA ARG A 36 7.56 -6.10 -3.48
C ARG A 36 6.37 -7.02 -3.76
N GLU A 37 5.62 -7.36 -2.73
CA GLU A 37 4.52 -8.34 -2.82
C GLU A 37 3.21 -7.72 -3.33
N SER A 38 3.05 -6.40 -3.19
CA SER A 38 1.83 -5.69 -3.63
C SER A 38 2.07 -4.93 -4.94
N PRO A 39 1.29 -5.18 -6.01
CA PRO A 39 1.36 -4.40 -7.25
C PRO A 39 1.10 -2.90 -7.04
N VAL A 40 0.22 -2.57 -6.08
CA VAL A 40 -0.08 -1.19 -5.67
C VAL A 40 -0.23 -1.18 -4.15
N VAL A 41 0.60 -0.39 -3.47
CA VAL A 41 0.54 -0.22 -2.01
C VAL A 41 0.60 1.24 -1.61
N VAL A 42 -0.20 1.61 -0.61
CA VAL A 42 -0.22 2.94 0.01
C VAL A 42 0.06 2.80 1.50
N PHE A 43 1.13 3.42 1.98
CA PHE A 43 1.39 3.60 3.41
C PHE A 43 0.77 4.93 3.85
N ALA A 44 0.06 4.94 4.97
CA ALA A 44 -0.62 6.14 5.44
C ALA A 44 -0.77 6.16 6.96
N ARG A 45 -0.84 7.37 7.52
CA ARG A 45 -1.32 7.57 8.89
C ARG A 45 -2.77 7.08 9.00
N ARG A 46 -3.10 6.43 10.11
CA ARG A 46 -4.47 6.04 10.42
C ARG A 46 -5.40 7.26 10.35
N GLY A 47 -6.48 7.15 9.59
CA GLY A 47 -7.44 8.26 9.41
C GLY A 47 -7.00 9.38 8.45
N CYS A 48 -5.92 9.20 7.69
CA CYS A 48 -5.47 10.19 6.70
C CYS A 48 -6.49 10.36 5.56
N TYR A 49 -7.08 11.57 5.46
CA TYR A 49 -8.05 11.89 4.40
C TYR A 49 -7.44 11.83 2.99
N MET A 50 -6.14 12.09 2.84
CA MET A 50 -5.46 11.99 1.54
C MET A 50 -5.32 10.55 1.07
N ALA A 51 -5.02 9.60 1.96
CA ALA A 51 -5.00 8.18 1.63
C ALA A 51 -6.36 7.68 1.14
N HIS A 52 -7.45 8.21 1.72
CA HIS A 52 -8.81 7.93 1.25
C HIS A 52 -9.06 8.43 -0.18
N VAL A 53 -8.59 9.64 -0.51
CA VAL A 53 -8.67 10.19 -1.86
C VAL A 53 -7.88 9.33 -2.85
N MET A 54 -6.64 8.96 -2.50
CA MET A 54 -5.79 8.11 -3.34
C MET A 54 -6.44 6.75 -3.62
N ARG A 55 -6.97 6.10 -2.57
CA ARG A 55 -7.68 4.82 -2.72
C ARG A 55 -8.90 4.96 -3.64
N ARG A 56 -9.67 6.04 -3.52
CA ARG A 56 -10.83 6.29 -4.39
C ARG A 56 -10.45 6.53 -5.84
N LEU A 57 -9.37 7.28 -6.09
CA LEU A 57 -8.88 7.52 -7.45
C LEU A 57 -8.41 6.21 -8.09
N LEU A 58 -7.61 5.42 -7.37
CA LEU A 58 -7.14 4.11 -7.84
C LEU A 58 -8.31 3.17 -8.16
N ALA A 59 -9.31 3.11 -7.28
CA ALA A 59 -10.53 2.34 -7.52
C ALA A 59 -11.32 2.85 -8.74
N ALA A 60 -11.42 4.17 -8.92
CA ALA A 60 -12.14 4.77 -10.05
C ALA A 60 -11.49 4.46 -11.41
N VAL A 61 -10.17 4.24 -11.45
CA VAL A 61 -9.46 3.79 -12.66
C VAL A 61 -9.37 2.27 -12.79
N GLY A 62 -10.06 1.53 -11.90
CA GLY A 62 -10.16 0.08 -11.94
C GLY A 62 -8.99 -0.65 -11.28
N ALA A 63 -8.24 -0.03 -10.37
CA ALA A 63 -7.16 -0.68 -9.62
C ALA A 63 -7.50 -0.89 -8.14
N HIS A 64 -7.10 -2.04 -7.61
CA HIS A 64 -7.13 -2.30 -6.17
C HIS A 64 -5.77 -1.93 -5.55
N ALA A 65 -5.80 -1.18 -4.44
CA ALA A 65 -4.61 -0.78 -3.71
C ALA A 65 -4.62 -1.38 -2.30
N THR A 66 -3.51 -1.99 -1.89
CA THR A 66 -3.29 -2.38 -0.49
C THR A 66 -3.00 -1.10 0.31
N VAL A 67 -3.80 -0.81 1.34
CA VAL A 67 -3.55 0.34 2.22
C VAL A 67 -3.04 -0.19 3.57
N ILE A 68 -1.85 0.26 3.95
CA ILE A 68 -1.21 -0.04 5.23
C ILE A 68 -1.35 1.20 6.11
N GLU A 69 -2.23 1.10 7.09
CA GLU A 69 -2.40 2.14 8.11
C GLU A 69 -1.36 1.94 9.21
N LEU A 70 -0.60 3.00 9.49
CA LEU A 70 0.42 3.03 10.53
C LEU A 70 -0.19 3.54 11.84
N GLU A 71 0.16 2.88 12.94
CA GLU A 71 -0.37 3.16 14.27
C GLU A 71 0.64 3.96 15.12
N GLY A 72 0.45 5.28 15.15
CA GLY A 72 1.19 6.17 16.04
C GLY A 72 2.56 6.59 15.50
N ALA A 73 3.20 7.53 16.22
CA ALA A 73 4.36 8.24 15.72
C ALA A 73 5.59 7.34 15.47
N ALA A 74 5.76 6.26 16.25
CA ALA A 74 6.90 5.35 16.10
C ALA A 74 6.83 4.58 14.77
N GLU A 75 5.69 3.95 14.46
CA GLU A 75 5.51 3.24 13.18
C GLU A 75 5.55 4.20 11.99
N GLU A 76 5.05 5.43 12.17
CA GLU A 76 5.14 6.48 11.15
C GLU A 76 6.60 6.85 10.85
N GLU A 77 7.40 7.13 11.87
CA GLU A 77 8.82 7.50 11.73
C GLU A 77 9.64 6.34 11.13
N GLU A 78 9.40 5.12 11.59
CA GLU A 78 10.07 3.92 11.08
C GLU A 78 9.74 3.66 9.60
N ALA A 79 8.47 3.81 9.21
CA ALA A 79 8.06 3.69 7.83
C ALA A 79 8.67 4.82 6.99
N GLU A 80 8.60 6.07 7.42
CA GLU A 80 9.19 7.20 6.70
C GLU A 80 10.72 7.02 6.50
N ALA A 81 11.41 6.51 7.52
CA ALA A 81 12.83 6.14 7.43
C ALA A 81 13.07 5.02 6.42
N ALA A 82 12.29 3.93 6.48
CA ALA A 82 12.39 2.80 5.55
C ALA A 82 12.10 3.18 4.09
N LEU A 83 11.23 4.17 3.88
CA LEU A 83 10.85 4.68 2.57
C LEU A 83 11.85 5.69 1.99
N GLY A 84 12.97 5.97 2.69
CA GLY A 84 14.06 6.83 2.22
C GLY A 84 14.19 8.18 2.92
N GLY A 85 13.67 8.34 4.15
CA GLY A 85 13.98 9.46 5.04
C GLY A 85 13.40 10.82 4.66
N GLY A 86 12.54 10.88 3.64
CA GLY A 86 11.87 12.10 3.18
C GLY A 86 10.53 11.87 2.47
N ALA A 87 10.02 10.64 2.51
CA ALA A 87 8.73 10.31 1.94
C ALA A 87 7.62 10.80 2.88
N ALA A 88 6.91 11.86 2.50
CA ALA A 88 5.75 12.32 3.26
C ALA A 88 4.60 11.31 3.14
N LEU A 89 4.04 10.86 4.27
CA LEU A 89 2.82 10.05 4.27
C LEU A 89 1.60 10.90 3.86
N PRO A 90 0.70 10.37 3.01
CA PRO A 90 0.69 9.01 2.47
C PRO A 90 1.71 8.80 1.33
N ALA A 91 2.28 7.59 1.24
CA ALA A 91 3.24 7.21 0.20
C ALA A 91 2.71 6.04 -0.64
N LEU A 92 2.69 6.21 -1.97
CA LEU A 92 2.23 5.25 -2.97
C LEU A 92 3.41 4.61 -3.72
N PHE A 93 3.30 3.30 -3.90
CA PHE A 93 4.19 2.50 -4.73
C PHE A 93 3.39 1.73 -5.77
N VAL A 94 3.93 1.63 -6.99
CA VAL A 94 3.32 0.89 -8.10
C VAL A 94 4.37 0.02 -8.78
N GLY A 95 4.21 -1.29 -8.66
CA GLY A 95 5.16 -2.30 -9.15
C GLY A 95 6.52 -2.23 -8.44
N GLY A 96 6.53 -1.85 -7.16
CA GLY A 96 7.75 -1.67 -6.39
C GLY A 96 8.41 -0.29 -6.50
N ASP A 97 8.02 0.53 -7.49
CA ASP A 97 8.62 1.85 -7.68
C ASP A 97 7.86 2.95 -6.90
N PRO A 98 8.57 3.91 -6.27
CA PRO A 98 7.95 5.02 -5.56
C PRO A 98 7.26 5.99 -6.52
N VAL A 99 5.98 6.27 -6.28
CA VAL A 99 5.21 7.32 -6.96
C VAL A 99 5.14 8.58 -6.11
N GLY A 100 5.26 8.46 -4.78
CA GLY A 100 5.14 9.54 -3.82
C GLY A 100 3.73 9.67 -3.26
N GLY A 101 3.32 10.89 -2.89
CA GLY A 101 2.00 11.13 -2.30
C GLY A 101 0.88 11.35 -3.31
N LEU A 102 -0.11 12.13 -2.90
CA LEU A 102 -1.25 12.49 -3.76
C LEU A 102 -0.78 13.26 -5.01
N GLU A 103 0.20 14.14 -4.87
CA GLU A 103 0.76 14.94 -5.97
C GLU A 103 1.36 14.06 -7.05
N GLY A 104 2.10 13.01 -6.66
CA GLY A 104 2.67 12.03 -7.58
C GLY A 104 1.60 11.24 -8.32
N LEU A 105 0.58 10.76 -7.59
CA LEU A 105 -0.57 10.08 -8.18
C LEU A 105 -1.32 10.99 -9.17
N MET A 106 -1.58 12.23 -8.78
CA MET A 106 -2.26 13.21 -9.63
C MET A 106 -1.44 13.55 -10.87
N GLY A 107 -0.13 13.75 -10.75
CA GLY A 107 0.76 13.95 -11.89
C GLY A 107 0.73 12.77 -12.86
N LEU A 108 0.71 11.54 -12.35
CA LEU A 108 0.62 10.34 -13.18
C LEU A 108 -0.75 10.21 -13.86
N HIS A 109 -1.84 10.57 -13.16
CA HIS A 109 -3.20 10.56 -13.70
C HIS A 109 -3.40 11.62 -14.78
N LEU A 110 -3.03 12.88 -14.51
CA LEU A 110 -3.18 14.01 -15.42
C LEU A 110 -2.28 13.90 -16.66
N SER A 111 -1.13 13.23 -16.54
CA SER A 111 -0.27 12.91 -17.70
C SER A 111 -0.77 11.73 -18.54
N GLY A 112 -1.89 11.09 -18.16
CA GLY A 112 -2.45 9.94 -18.87
C GLY A 112 -1.64 8.63 -18.71
N ARG A 113 -0.61 8.61 -17.86
CA ARG A 113 0.31 7.48 -17.70
C ARG A 113 -0.10 6.49 -16.60
N LEU A 114 -1.07 6.86 -15.76
CA LEU A 114 -1.51 6.01 -14.65
C LEU A 114 -2.07 4.66 -15.12
N VAL A 115 -3.02 4.66 -16.05
CA VAL A 115 -3.65 3.43 -16.53
C VAL A 115 -2.65 2.52 -17.27
N PRO A 116 -1.80 3.01 -18.19
CA PRO A 116 -0.71 2.22 -18.75
C PRO A 116 0.19 1.59 -17.70
N ARG A 117 0.62 2.38 -16.71
CA ARG A 117 1.49 1.89 -15.63
C ARG A 117 0.83 0.80 -14.79
N LEU A 118 -0.45 0.95 -14.46
CA LEU A 118 -1.21 -0.07 -13.74
C LEU A 118 -1.38 -1.37 -14.55
N ARG A 119 -1.48 -1.28 -15.88
CA ARG A 119 -1.50 -2.47 -16.76
C ARG A 119 -0.18 -3.21 -16.76
N GLU A 120 0.94 -2.50 -16.84
CA GLU A 120 2.29 -3.10 -16.83
C GLU A 120 2.53 -3.97 -15.60
N VAL A 121 2.00 -3.54 -14.45
CA VAL A 121 2.17 -4.25 -13.17
C VAL A 121 1.01 -5.21 -12.86
N GLY A 122 0.06 -5.39 -13.78
CA GLY A 122 -1.08 -6.29 -13.60
C GLY A 122 -2.07 -5.87 -12.52
N ALA A 123 -2.19 -4.57 -12.23
CA ALA A 123 -2.99 -4.04 -11.12
C ALA A 123 -4.42 -3.61 -11.50
N LEU A 124 -4.83 -3.76 -12.76
CA LEU A 124 -6.22 -3.49 -13.15
C LEU A 124 -7.11 -4.71 -12.91
N CYS A 125 -8.27 -4.48 -12.30
CA CYS A 125 -9.33 -5.47 -12.20
C CYS A 125 -9.94 -5.69 -13.60
N ALA A 126 -10.01 -6.95 -14.02
CA ALA A 126 -10.64 -7.37 -15.27
C ALA A 126 -12.17 -7.25 -15.21
#